data_AF-A0A9E6VEX0-F1
#
_entry.id   AF-A0A9E6VEX0-F1
#
_cell.length_a   1.000
_cell.length_b   1.000
_cell.length_c   1.000
_cell.angle_alpha   90.00
_cell.angle_beta   90.00
_cell.angle_gamma   90.00
#
_symmetry.space_group_name_H-M   'P 1'
#
loop_
_entity.id
_entity.type
_entity.pdbx_description
1 polymer ?
#
loop_
_entity_poly.entity_id
_entity_poly.type
_entity_poly.pdbx_seq_one_letter_code
_entity_poly.pdbx_strand_id
1 'polypeptide(L)'
;MRKDFGRNLERAVHYLIFYNSIPAPQCKREYLIQRVRQTKIYYQENRKIVGKQVKYLVEVFKLNSYGHTKRADRHKQLHFLGDVQSRKTVVDIEVGCGEVRSVAEGLAWPFDQKILFKELQDYSNKPGLYDKVSFEFSRSYSFASEFDRNGHTITLPDFLQ
;
A
#
# COMPACT_ATOMS: atom_id res chain seq x y z
N MET A 1 -7.13 -26.36 -39.13
CA MET A 1 -7.95 -25.81 -38.03
C MET A 1 -7.55 -26.54 -36.74
N ARG A 2 -6.72 -25.93 -35.90
CA ARG A 2 -6.46 -26.37 -34.51
C ARG A 2 -6.61 -25.13 -33.63
N LYS A 3 -7.62 -25.16 -32.76
CA LYS A 3 -7.94 -24.11 -31.78
C LYS A 3 -7.14 -24.41 -30.52
N ASP A 4 -6.02 -23.72 -30.32
CA ASP A 4 -5.36 -23.66 -29.01
C ASP A 4 -6.02 -22.55 -28.18
N PHE A 5 -7.12 -22.88 -27.50
CA PHE A 5 -7.67 -22.08 -26.41
C PHE A 5 -7.07 -22.57 -25.08
N GLY A 6 -5.79 -22.26 -24.88
CA GLY A 6 -5.11 -22.39 -23.59
C GLY A 6 -5.48 -21.22 -22.68
N ARG A 7 -6.33 -21.50 -21.70
CA ARG A 7 -6.95 -20.59 -20.71
C ARG A 7 -5.99 -19.56 -20.07
N ASN A 8 -6.13 -18.29 -20.42
CA ASN A 8 -5.66 -17.13 -19.65
C ASN A 8 -6.63 -16.80 -18.50
N LEU A 9 -6.84 -17.73 -17.54
CA LEU A 9 -7.87 -17.58 -16.49
C LEU A 9 -7.36 -17.18 -15.09
N GLU A 10 -6.06 -16.87 -14.91
CA GLU A 10 -5.46 -16.74 -13.56
C GLU A 10 -4.80 -15.40 -13.23
N ARG A 11 -5.04 -14.35 -14.02
CA ARG A 11 -4.34 -13.07 -13.85
C ARG A 11 -5.30 -11.90 -13.79
N ALA A 12 -5.78 -11.61 -12.58
CA ALA A 12 -6.32 -10.29 -12.27
C ALA A 12 -5.14 -9.37 -11.92
N VAL A 13 -4.74 -8.52 -12.87
CA VAL A 13 -3.76 -7.46 -12.62
C VAL A 13 -4.48 -6.30 -11.93
N HIS A 14 -4.08 -6.01 -10.70
CA HIS A 14 -4.61 -4.87 -9.96
C HIS A 14 -3.57 -3.76 -9.85
N TYR A 15 -4.02 -2.53 -10.06
CA TYR A 15 -3.26 -1.32 -9.78
C TYR A 15 -3.65 -0.84 -8.39
N LEU A 16 -2.80 -1.08 -7.40
CA LEU A 16 -2.97 -0.46 -6.09
C LEU A 16 -2.40 0.94 -6.18
N ILE A 17 -3.27 1.94 -6.22
CA ILE A 17 -2.89 3.35 -6.18
C ILE A 17 -2.52 3.66 -4.73
N PHE A 18 -1.24 3.56 -4.40
CA PHE A 18 -0.70 4.24 -3.22
C PHE A 18 -0.58 5.72 -3.60
N TYR A 19 -1.07 6.61 -2.75
CA TYR A 19 -1.43 7.97 -3.15
C TYR A 19 -0.32 8.75 -3.86
N ASN A 20 -0.74 9.50 -4.88
CA ASN A 20 0.13 10.27 -5.76
C ASN A 20 0.31 11.75 -5.39
N SER A 21 -0.38 12.25 -4.36
CA SER A 21 -0.20 13.61 -3.85
C SER A 21 -1.07 13.83 -2.61
N ILE A 22 -0.54 13.62 -1.41
CA ILE A 22 -1.17 14.16 -0.20
C ILE A 22 -0.52 15.51 0.05
N PRO A 23 -1.24 16.64 -0.14
CA PRO A 23 -0.71 17.93 0.25
C PRO A 23 -0.53 17.93 1.77
N ALA A 24 0.70 18.22 2.21
CA ALA A 24 1.03 18.32 3.62
C ALA A 24 1.52 19.74 3.95
N PRO A 25 0.69 20.78 3.72
CA PRO A 25 1.10 22.18 3.87
C PRO A 25 1.49 22.54 5.31
N GLN A 26 1.05 21.76 6.29
CA GLN A 26 1.39 21.94 7.71
C GLN A 26 2.61 21.12 8.14
N CYS A 27 3.16 20.26 7.27
CA CYS A 27 4.34 19.48 7.60
C CYS A 27 5.60 20.33 7.46
N LYS A 28 6.31 20.51 8.56
CA LYS A 28 7.60 21.23 8.58
C LYS A 28 8.77 20.37 8.08
N ARG A 29 8.55 19.06 7.86
CA ARG A 29 9.56 18.13 7.36
C ARG A 29 9.60 18.16 5.85
N GLU A 30 10.77 17.90 5.28
CA GLU A 30 10.96 17.76 3.83
C GLU A 30 10.45 16.41 3.28
N TYR A 31 9.71 15.66 4.08
CA TYR A 31 9.26 14.31 3.74
C TYR A 31 7.99 13.89 4.48
N LEU A 32 7.33 12.86 3.95
CA LEU A 32 6.21 12.18 4.58
C LEU A 32 6.52 10.70 4.77
N ILE A 33 5.90 10.10 5.79
CA ILE A 33 5.95 8.67 6.04
C ILE A 33 4.60 8.08 5.68
N GLN A 34 4.61 6.96 4.97
CA GLN A 34 3.46 6.07 4.79
C GLN A 34 3.73 4.78 5.55
N ARG A 35 2.74 4.33 6.29
CA ARG A 35 2.69 2.96 6.77
C ARG A 35 1.45 2.27 6.23
N VAL A 36 1.61 1.03 5.80
CA VAL A 36 0.55 0.23 5.21
C VAL A 36 0.39 -1.07 5.99
N ARG A 37 -0.84 -1.39 6.36
CA ARG A 37 -1.23 -2.71 6.84
C ARG A 37 -2.12 -3.36 5.79
N GLN A 38 -1.62 -4.42 5.17
CA GLN A 38 -2.35 -5.19 4.18
C GLN A 38 -2.85 -6.49 4.82
N THR A 39 -4.17 -6.64 4.91
CA THR A 39 -4.83 -7.87 5.38
C THR A 39 -5.40 -8.64 4.19
N LYS A 40 -4.91 -9.84 3.94
CA LYS A 40 -5.44 -10.78 2.94
C LYS A 40 -6.23 -11.87 3.66
N ILE A 41 -7.46 -12.09 3.21
CA ILE A 41 -8.34 -13.16 3.68
C ILE A 41 -8.65 -14.04 2.48
N TYR A 42 -8.44 -15.33 2.66
CA TYR A 42 -8.56 -16.34 1.62
C TYR A 42 -9.80 -17.19 1.89
N TYR A 43 -10.63 -17.37 0.87
CA TYR A 43 -11.90 -18.08 0.98
C TYR A 43 -11.94 -19.31 0.06
N GLN A 44 -12.50 -20.39 0.60
CA GLN A 44 -13.00 -21.52 -0.17
C GLN A 44 -14.49 -21.33 -0.50
N GLU A 45 -15.09 -22.35 -1.10
CA GLU A 45 -16.53 -22.43 -1.33
C GLU A 45 -17.34 -22.09 -0.08
N ASN A 46 -18.53 -21.52 -0.29
CA ASN A 46 -19.43 -21.08 0.77
C ASN A 46 -18.84 -20.03 1.72
N ARG A 47 -17.92 -19.19 1.23
CA ARG A 47 -17.27 -18.10 2.00
C ARG A 47 -16.50 -18.60 3.25
N LYS A 48 -16.09 -19.88 3.28
CA LYS A 48 -15.28 -20.41 4.38
C LYS A 48 -13.88 -19.79 4.36
N ILE A 49 -13.47 -19.14 5.45
CA ILE A 49 -12.11 -18.61 5.59
C ILE A 49 -11.14 -19.77 5.78
N VAL A 50 -10.12 -19.85 4.92
CA VAL A 50 -9.06 -20.88 4.99
C VAL A 50 -7.68 -20.31 5.30
N GLY A 51 -7.55 -19.00 5.25
CA GLY A 51 -6.30 -18.33 5.59
C GLY A 51 -6.50 -16.85 5.82
N LYS A 52 -5.63 -16.29 6.66
CA LYS A 52 -5.49 -14.86 6.86
C LYS A 52 -4.01 -14.52 6.94
N GLN A 53 -3.60 -13.53 6.16
CA GLN A 53 -2.24 -12.99 6.19
C GLN A 53 -2.32 -11.50 6.45
N VAL A 54 -1.46 -11.00 7.33
CA VAL A 54 -1.27 -9.56 7.55
C VAL A 54 0.17 -9.23 7.19
N LYS A 55 0.35 -8.19 6.38
CA LYS A 55 1.66 -7.66 6.02
C LYS A 55 1.76 -6.18 6.34
N TYR A 56 2.96 -5.74 6.68
CA TYR A 56 3.26 -4.38 7.09
C TYR A 56 4.39 -3.81 6.22
N LEU A 57 4.21 -2.58 5.77
CA LEU A 57 5.14 -1.82 4.92
C LEU A 57 5.33 -0.42 5.52
N VAL A 58 6.55 0.11 5.41
CA VAL A 58 6.86 1.50 5.79
C VAL A 58 7.72 2.15 4.72
N GLU A 59 7.31 3.33 4.30
CA GLU A 59 7.88 4.08 3.19
C GLU A 59 8.00 5.57 3.54
N VAL A 60 8.96 6.24 2.89
CA VAL A 60 9.17 7.67 3.06
C VAL A 60 9.31 8.35 1.71
N PHE A 61 8.62 9.47 1.53
CA PHE A 61 8.57 10.25 0.30
C PHE A 61 9.13 11.64 0.52
N LYS A 62 9.99 12.09 -0.39
CA LYS A 62 10.53 13.44 -0.40
C LYS A 62 9.50 14.44 -0.92
N LEU A 63 9.33 15.53 -0.19
CA LEU A 63 8.50 16.66 -0.57
C LEU A 63 9.29 17.68 -1.41
N ASN A 64 8.56 18.45 -2.22
CA ASN A 64 9.05 19.66 -2.88
C ASN A 64 8.85 20.88 -1.97
N SER A 65 9.29 22.06 -2.45
CA SER A 65 9.16 23.33 -1.72
C SER A 65 7.73 23.76 -1.45
N TYR A 66 6.73 23.13 -2.09
CA TYR A 66 5.30 23.39 -1.88
C TYR A 66 4.65 22.37 -0.95
N GLY A 67 5.41 21.46 -0.33
CA GLY A 67 4.87 20.43 0.56
C GLY A 67 4.12 19.31 -0.18
N HIS A 68 4.45 19.07 -1.46
CA HIS A 68 3.91 18.00 -2.28
C HIS A 68 4.97 16.93 -2.57
N THR A 69 4.56 15.67 -2.72
CA THR A 69 5.45 14.59 -3.14
C THR A 69 6.08 14.91 -4.50
N LYS A 70 7.42 14.80 -4.61
CA LYS A 70 8.13 15.13 -5.86
C LYS A 70 7.75 14.25 -7.05
N ARG A 71 7.29 13.02 -6.80
CA ARG A 71 6.82 12.09 -7.81
C ARG A 71 5.86 11.07 -7.20
N ALA A 72 4.87 10.66 -7.99
CA ALA A 72 4.04 9.49 -7.73
C ALA A 72 4.88 8.22 -7.57
N ASP A 73 4.53 7.40 -6.57
CA ASP A 73 5.03 6.03 -6.53
C ASP A 73 4.34 5.18 -7.60
N ARG A 74 5.08 4.24 -8.18
CA ARG A 74 4.60 3.32 -9.22
C ARG A 74 4.53 1.89 -8.70
N HIS A 75 4.12 1.68 -7.45
CA HIS A 75 3.87 0.33 -6.94
C HIS A 75 2.90 -0.41 -7.87
N LYS A 76 3.39 -1.50 -8.45
CA LYS A 76 2.59 -2.47 -9.19
C LYS A 76 2.57 -3.73 -8.35
N GLN A 77 1.40 -4.12 -7.84
CA GLN A 77 1.27 -5.38 -7.12
C GLN A 77 0.40 -6.35 -7.92
N LEU A 78 1.02 -7.44 -8.38
CA LEU A 78 0.32 -8.54 -9.04
C LEU A 78 -0.33 -9.44 -7.99
N HIS A 79 -1.51 -9.95 -8.32
CA HIS A 79 -2.29 -10.80 -7.43
C HIS A 79 -2.73 -12.06 -8.16
N PHE A 80 -2.58 -13.19 -7.47
CA PHE A 80 -2.97 -14.51 -7.96
C PHE A 80 -3.92 -15.16 -6.94
N LEU A 81 -4.89 -15.92 -7.44
CA LEU A 81 -5.82 -16.72 -6.61
C LEU A 81 -5.16 -18.03 -6.14
N GLY A 82 -4.34 -18.66 -6.98
CA GLY A 82 -3.88 -20.03 -6.70
C GLY A 82 -5.08 -20.97 -6.52
N ASP A 83 -5.06 -21.78 -5.47
CA ASP A 83 -6.08 -22.81 -5.21
C ASP A 83 -7.33 -22.31 -4.46
N VAL A 84 -7.44 -21.00 -4.19
CA VAL A 84 -8.58 -20.44 -3.46
C VAL A 84 -9.69 -19.97 -4.41
N GLN A 85 -10.93 -19.96 -3.93
CA GLN A 85 -12.09 -19.53 -4.72
C GLN A 85 -12.17 -18.00 -4.84
N SER A 86 -11.97 -17.30 -3.73
CA SER A 86 -11.90 -15.84 -3.72
C SER A 86 -10.92 -15.34 -2.67
N ARG A 87 -10.47 -14.10 -2.83
CA ARG A 87 -9.62 -13.40 -1.87
C ARG A 87 -10.11 -11.99 -1.65
N LYS A 88 -10.24 -11.61 -0.37
CA LYS A 88 -10.44 -10.22 0.04
C LYS A 88 -9.11 -9.64 0.52
N THR A 89 -8.76 -8.47 0.01
CA THR A 89 -7.59 -7.71 0.45
C THR A 89 -8.08 -6.38 0.99
N VAL A 90 -7.83 -6.11 2.27
CA VAL A 90 -8.04 -4.81 2.90
C VAL A 90 -6.68 -4.16 3.06
N VAL A 91 -6.56 -2.92 2.59
CA VAL A 91 -5.33 -2.14 2.69
C VAL A 91 -5.64 -0.92 3.52
N ASP A 92 -5.11 -0.91 4.75
CA ASP A 92 -5.16 0.24 5.64
C ASP A 92 -3.90 1.06 5.43
N ILE A 93 -4.06 2.35 5.12
CA ILE A 93 -2.96 3.26 4.87
C ILE A 93 -3.07 4.42 5.85
N GLU A 94 -1.93 4.78 6.42
CA GLU A 94 -1.75 6.03 7.15
C GLU A 94 -0.55 6.77 6.60
N VAL A 95 -0.76 8.01 6.17
CA VAL A 95 0.30 8.88 5.64
C VAL A 95 0.32 10.17 6.43
N GLY A 96 1.52 10.61 6.79
CA GLY A 96 1.64 11.78 7.64
C GLY A 96 3.04 12.34 7.79
N CYS A 97 3.08 13.47 8.48
CA CYS A 97 4.29 14.11 8.97
C CYS A 97 4.65 13.50 10.32
N GLY A 98 5.88 13.02 10.47
CA GLY A 98 6.29 12.32 11.67
C GLY A 98 7.69 11.78 11.55
N GLU A 99 8.01 10.80 12.38
CA GLU A 99 9.34 10.21 12.48
C GLU A 99 9.26 8.70 12.52
N VAL A 100 10.33 8.06 12.05
CA VAL A 100 10.60 6.65 12.26
C VAL A 100 11.83 6.56 13.15
N ARG A 101 11.65 6.14 14.40
CA ARG A 101 12.72 6.11 15.41
C ARG A 101 13.97 5.39 14.86
N SER A 102 15.10 6.07 14.96
CA SER A 102 16.44 5.66 14.52
C SER A 102 16.65 5.51 13.00
N VAL A 103 15.71 5.95 12.17
CA VAL A 103 15.79 5.79 10.70
C VAL A 103 15.47 7.09 9.96
N ALA A 104 14.44 7.81 10.38
CA ALA A 104 14.03 9.09 9.81
C ALA A 104 13.58 9.99 10.96
N GLU A 105 14.55 10.73 11.52
CA GLU A 105 14.36 11.65 12.65
C GLU A 105 14.67 13.08 12.19
N GLY A 106 13.92 14.06 12.70
CA GLY A 106 14.14 15.48 12.38
C GLY A 106 13.47 15.96 11.08
N LEU A 107 13.84 17.17 10.67
CA LEU A 107 13.12 17.94 9.64
C LEU A 107 13.61 17.69 8.21
N ALA A 108 14.90 17.46 8.02
CA ALA A 108 15.50 17.33 6.70
C ALA A 108 15.33 15.94 6.12
N TRP A 109 15.33 15.81 4.79
CA TRP A 109 15.34 14.51 4.13
C TRP A 109 16.56 13.67 4.57
N PRO A 110 16.36 12.50 5.21
CA PRO A 110 17.45 11.76 5.85
C PRO A 110 18.23 10.85 4.88
N PHE A 111 17.85 10.82 3.60
CA PHE A 111 18.49 9.97 2.58
C PHE A 111 19.22 10.80 1.52
N ASP A 112 19.87 10.13 0.57
CA ASP A 112 20.54 10.80 -0.55
C ASP A 112 19.58 11.74 -1.30
N GLN A 113 20.06 12.92 -1.67
CA GLN A 113 19.28 13.98 -2.31
C GLN A 113 18.62 13.55 -3.62
N LYS A 114 19.22 12.60 -4.35
CA LYS A 114 18.71 12.01 -5.62
C LYS A 114 17.59 11.01 -5.39
N ILE A 115 17.47 10.46 -4.18
CA ILE A 115 16.40 9.54 -3.81
C ILE A 115 15.16 10.36 -3.47
N LEU A 116 14.04 10.05 -4.13
CA LEU A 116 12.75 10.68 -3.88
C LEU A 116 11.82 9.82 -3.02
N PHE A 117 12.10 8.52 -2.98
CA PHE A 117 11.32 7.51 -2.31
C PHE A 117 12.26 6.51 -1.67
N LYS A 118 11.98 6.14 -0.43
CA LYS A 118 12.72 5.09 0.27
C LYS A 118 11.73 4.14 0.94
N GLU A 119 11.73 2.90 0.47
CA GLU A 119 11.16 1.79 1.24
C GLU A 119 12.08 1.52 2.44
N LEU A 120 11.54 1.69 3.64
CA LEU A 120 12.25 1.42 4.89
C LEU A 120 12.01 -0.02 5.37
N GLN A 121 10.84 -0.55 5.06
CA GLN A 121 10.47 -1.92 5.34
C GLN A 121 9.54 -2.42 4.24
N ASP A 122 9.97 -3.42 3.47
CA ASP A 122 9.11 -4.18 2.55
C ASP A 122 7.99 -4.91 3.32
N TYR A 123 6.94 -5.30 2.61
CA TYR A 123 5.83 -6.11 3.08
C TYR A 123 6.26 -7.35 3.85
N SER A 124 6.30 -7.21 5.17
CA SER A 124 6.71 -8.23 6.13
C SER A 124 5.54 -8.72 6.97
N ASN A 125 5.59 -9.98 7.41
CA ASN A 125 4.61 -10.53 8.35
C ASN A 125 4.81 -10.01 9.79
N LYS A 126 5.88 -9.25 10.06
CA LYS A 126 6.15 -8.62 11.35
C LYS A 126 5.95 -7.10 11.23
N PRO A 127 5.36 -6.43 12.25
CA PRO A 127 5.20 -4.98 12.21
C PRO A 127 6.52 -4.21 12.06
N GLY A 128 7.54 -4.53 12.85
CA GLY A 128 8.89 -3.96 12.67
C GLY A 128 8.92 -2.43 12.82
N LEU A 129 9.32 -1.72 11.76
CA LEU A 129 9.31 -0.26 11.70
C LEU A 129 7.90 0.31 11.72
N TYR A 130 6.86 -0.45 11.33
CA TYR A 130 5.46 0.01 11.31
C TYR A 130 5.01 0.55 12.67
N ASP A 131 5.38 -0.16 13.75
CA ASP A 131 5.06 0.23 15.14
C ASP A 131 5.99 1.31 15.69
N LYS A 132 7.08 1.63 14.97
CA LYS A 132 8.03 2.69 15.35
C LYS A 132 7.73 4.02 14.66
N VAL A 133 6.73 4.07 13.78
CA VAL A 133 6.27 5.31 13.17
C VAL A 133 5.48 6.11 14.20
N SER A 134 5.89 7.35 14.43
CA SER A 134 5.18 8.31 15.26
C SER A 134 4.79 9.51 14.41
N PHE A 135 3.48 9.73 14.24
CA PHE A 135 2.97 10.88 13.49
C PHE A 135 2.69 12.06 14.42
N GLU A 136 3.10 13.24 13.97
CA GLU A 136 2.60 14.51 14.52
C GLU A 136 1.24 14.86 13.91
N PHE A 137 1.09 14.58 12.62
CA PHE A 137 -0.16 14.69 11.89
C PHE A 137 -0.22 13.60 10.83
N SER A 138 -1.35 12.92 10.72
CA SER A 138 -1.58 11.91 9.69
C SER A 138 -3.01 11.94 9.17
N ARG A 139 -3.20 11.33 8.01
CA ARG A 139 -4.50 10.94 7.48
C ARG A 139 -4.49 9.45 7.27
N SER A 140 -5.57 8.81 7.70
CA SER A 140 -5.78 7.38 7.52
C SER A 140 -6.95 7.12 6.58
N TYR A 141 -6.83 6.09 5.77
CA TYR A 141 -7.93 5.59 4.95
C TYR A 141 -7.70 4.11 4.62
N SER A 142 -8.78 3.45 4.26
CA SER A 142 -8.73 2.04 3.87
C SER A 142 -9.49 1.85 2.58
N PHE A 143 -9.04 0.90 1.79
CA PHE A 143 -9.81 0.38 0.68
C PHE A 143 -9.81 -1.14 0.71
N ALA A 144 -10.84 -1.73 0.13
CA ALA A 144 -10.96 -3.17 0.01
C ALA A 144 -11.03 -3.57 -1.45
N SER A 145 -10.41 -4.69 -1.78
CA SER A 145 -10.65 -5.38 -3.04
C SER A 145 -11.04 -6.80 -2.76
N GLU A 146 -12.06 -7.28 -3.45
CA GLU A 146 -12.39 -8.70 -3.52
C GLU A 146 -12.25 -9.14 -4.96
N PHE A 147 -11.65 -10.31 -5.18
CA PHE A 147 -11.57 -10.89 -6.50
C PHE A 147 -11.73 -12.41 -6.41
N ASP A 148 -12.34 -12.96 -7.44
CA ASP A 148 -12.63 -14.36 -7.64
C ASP A 148 -12.35 -14.74 -9.10
N ARG A 149 -12.77 -15.93 -9.53
CA ARG A 149 -12.59 -16.39 -10.91
C ARG A 149 -13.47 -15.66 -11.93
N ASN A 150 -14.48 -14.92 -11.48
CA ASN A 150 -15.45 -14.22 -12.32
C ASN A 150 -15.12 -12.74 -12.49
N GLY A 151 -14.26 -12.18 -11.63
CA GLY A 151 -13.80 -10.81 -11.76
C GLY A 151 -13.32 -10.23 -10.44
N HIS A 152 -13.44 -8.91 -10.33
CA HIS A 152 -13.02 -8.19 -9.15
C HIS A 152 -13.93 -7.01 -8.84
N THR A 153 -13.96 -6.62 -7.56
CA THR A 153 -14.63 -5.44 -7.05
C THR A 153 -13.68 -4.69 -6.15
N ILE A 154 -13.65 -3.36 -6.28
CA ILE A 154 -12.87 -2.48 -5.42
C ILE A 154 -13.84 -1.53 -4.73
N THR A 155 -13.71 -1.42 -3.42
CA THR A 155 -14.38 -0.42 -2.60
C THR A 155 -13.35 0.62 -2.22
N LEU A 156 -13.42 1.79 -2.85
CA LEU A 156 -12.61 2.95 -2.53
C LEU A 156 -13.36 3.84 -1.53
N PRO A 157 -12.65 4.53 -0.63
CA PRO A 157 -13.27 5.55 0.21
C PRO A 157 -13.80 6.70 -0.65
N ASP A 158 -14.85 7.39 -0.20
CA ASP A 158 -15.60 8.36 -1.01
C ASP A 158 -14.74 9.48 -1.59
N PHE A 159 -13.71 9.90 -0.89
CA PHE A 159 -12.80 10.96 -1.35
C PHE A 159 -11.78 10.50 -2.42
N LEU A 160 -11.86 9.23 -2.83
CA LEU A 160 -11.12 8.62 -3.95
C LEU A 160 -12.01 8.20 -5.12
N GLN A 161 -13.33 8.32 -4.99
CA GLN A 161 -14.27 8.04 -6.09
C GLN A 161 -14.31 9.22 -7.06
#